data_AF-A0A451ESE8-F1
#
_entry.id   AF-A0A451ESE8-F1
#
_cell.length_a   1.000
_cell.length_b   1.000
_cell.length_c   1.000
_cell.angle_alpha   90.00
_cell.angle_beta   90.00
_cell.angle_gamma   90.00
#
_symmetry.space_group_name_H-M   'P 1'
#
loop_
_entity.id
_entity.type
_entity.pdbx_description
1 polymer ?
#
loop_
_entity_poly.entity_id
_entity_poly.type
_entity_poly.pdbx_seq_one_letter_code
_entity_poly.pdbx_strand_id
1 'polypeptide(L)'
;QYLDSARPIKVLDMRHPSGVFYTQYPERECLEGAMDTVIHIHMCEEIAIDVILFFDGQQEIKVAGRRKKQQINDSEREVGGDKRFLRYSTSPPTDQQRIIGDPPPPKPNSAIGRGMVL
;
A
#
# COMPACT_ATOMS: atom_id res chain seq x y z
N GLN A 1 5.07 -0.79 36.01
CA GLN A 1 4.82 -0.18 37.34
C GLN A 1 4.21 1.23 37.25
N TYR A 2 3.46 1.55 36.18
CA TYR A 2 2.75 2.84 36.04
C TYR A 2 1.27 2.77 36.49
N LEU A 3 0.68 1.56 36.47
CA LEU A 3 -0.73 1.32 36.81
C LEU A 3 -0.82 0.37 38.01
N ASP A 4 -0.50 0.82 39.22
CA ASP A 4 -0.75 0.18 40.52
C ASP A 4 -1.13 -1.32 40.50
N SER A 5 -0.21 -2.18 40.06
CA SER A 5 -0.39 -3.65 40.00
C SER A 5 -1.60 -4.16 39.19
N ALA A 6 -2.09 -3.38 38.23
CA ALA A 6 -3.14 -3.81 37.30
C ALA A 6 -2.74 -5.08 36.55
N ARG A 7 -3.68 -6.03 36.41
CA ARG A 7 -3.42 -7.32 35.76
C ARG A 7 -3.41 -7.16 34.24
N PRO A 8 -2.36 -7.63 33.54
CA PRO A 8 -2.34 -7.62 32.09
C PRO A 8 -3.31 -8.68 31.54
N ILE A 9 -4.15 -8.29 30.60
CA ILE A 9 -4.93 -9.22 29.80
C ILE A 9 -4.14 -9.50 28.52
N LYS A 10 -3.76 -10.76 28.30
CA LYS A 10 -3.08 -11.19 27.08
C LYS A 10 -4.12 -11.75 26.11
N VAL A 11 -4.30 -11.09 24.97
CA VAL A 11 -5.13 -11.58 23.87
C VAL A 11 -4.31 -12.58 23.06
N LEU A 12 -4.94 -13.68 22.65
CA LEU A 12 -4.30 -14.66 21.76
C LEU A 12 -4.06 -14.02 20.39
N ASP A 13 -2.88 -14.26 19.81
CA ASP A 13 -2.58 -13.78 18.47
C ASP A 13 -3.34 -14.63 17.43
N MET A 14 -4.19 -13.97 16.66
CA MET A 14 -5.04 -14.58 15.62
C MET A 14 -4.64 -14.12 14.22
N ARG A 15 -3.46 -13.49 14.07
CA ARG A 15 -2.98 -13.00 12.77
C ARG A 15 -2.60 -14.16 11.85
N HIS A 16 -2.91 -14.02 10.57
CA HIS A 16 -2.39 -14.91 9.54
C HIS A 16 -0.85 -14.78 9.49
N PRO A 17 -0.08 -15.87 9.29
CA PRO A 17 1.37 -15.78 9.20
C PRO A 17 1.80 -14.80 8.11
N SER A 18 2.74 -13.90 8.42
CA SER A 18 3.26 -12.91 7.46
C SER A 18 4.72 -13.17 7.13
N GLY A 19 5.07 -13.13 5.84
CA GLY A 19 6.47 -13.09 5.40
C GLY A 19 7.08 -11.71 5.62
N VAL A 20 8.35 -11.66 6.01
CA VAL A 20 9.12 -10.42 6.12
C VAL A 20 10.26 -10.48 5.12
N PHE A 21 10.33 -9.47 4.25
CA PHE A 21 11.32 -9.38 3.19
C PHE A 21 12.18 -8.12 3.40
N TYR A 22 13.47 -8.24 3.10
CA TYR A 22 14.45 -7.17 3.25
C TYR A 22 15.17 -6.93 1.93
N THR A 23 15.56 -5.68 1.68
CA THR A 23 16.50 -5.38 0.60
C THR A 23 17.88 -5.92 0.96
N GLN A 24 18.64 -6.34 -0.06
CA GLN A 24 20.00 -6.86 0.14
C GLN A 24 20.97 -5.75 0.58
N TYR A 25 20.73 -4.52 0.13
CA TYR A 25 21.55 -3.35 0.40
C TYR A 25 20.65 -2.16 0.79
N PRO A 26 21.18 -1.16 1.52
CA PRO A 26 20.46 0.08 1.81
C PRO A 26 20.08 0.81 0.53
N GLU A 27 18.80 1.13 0.40
CA GLU A 27 18.25 1.99 -0.65
C GLU A 27 18.69 3.44 -0.41
N ARG A 28 19.29 4.08 -1.43
CA ARG A 28 19.63 5.51 -1.35
C ARG A 28 18.40 6.39 -1.55
N GLU A 29 17.50 5.96 -2.42
CA GLU A 29 16.29 6.68 -2.78
C GLU A 29 15.07 5.84 -2.39
N CYS A 30 14.76 5.79 -1.08
CA CYS A 30 13.70 4.93 -0.53
C CYS A 30 12.35 5.09 -1.26
N LEU A 31 12.03 6.30 -1.73
CA LEU A 31 10.82 6.55 -2.51
C LEU A 31 10.80 5.78 -3.83
N GLU A 32 11.93 5.74 -4.56
CA GLU A 32 12.02 5.01 -5.83
C GLU A 32 11.98 3.51 -5.59
N GLY A 33 12.79 2.99 -4.67
CA GLY A 33 12.78 1.56 -4.32
C GLY A 33 11.41 1.06 -3.85
N ALA A 34 10.68 1.90 -3.11
CA ALA A 34 9.31 1.61 -2.71
C ALA A 34 8.33 1.58 -3.90
N MET A 35 8.42 2.55 -4.83
CA MET A 35 7.59 2.56 -6.04
C MET A 35 7.87 1.34 -6.91
N ASP A 36 9.13 1.00 -7.13
CA ASP A 36 9.54 -0.16 -7.94
C ASP A 36 9.03 -1.46 -7.32
N THR A 37 9.05 -1.58 -5.99
CA THR A 37 8.46 -2.71 -5.27
C THR A 37 6.95 -2.79 -5.50
N VAL A 38 6.23 -1.67 -5.42
CA VAL A 38 4.78 -1.63 -5.68
C VAL A 38 4.47 -2.06 -7.11
N ILE A 39 5.22 -1.56 -8.10
CA ILE A 39 5.03 -1.94 -9.50
C ILE A 39 5.35 -3.42 -9.69
N HIS A 40 6.44 -3.93 -9.09
CA HIS A 40 6.80 -5.35 -9.15
C HIS A 40 5.69 -6.23 -8.58
N ILE A 41 5.18 -5.90 -7.39
CA ILE A 41 4.03 -6.58 -6.80
C ILE A 41 2.87 -6.58 -7.80
N HIS A 42 2.52 -5.40 -8.32
CA HIS A 42 1.41 -5.22 -9.27
C HIS A 42 1.52 -6.10 -10.52
N MET A 43 2.75 -6.32 -11.01
CA MET A 43 3.01 -7.06 -12.24
C MET A 43 3.22 -8.56 -12.04
N CYS A 44 3.72 -8.99 -10.88
CA CYS A 44 4.19 -10.37 -10.67
C CYS A 44 3.28 -11.21 -9.79
N GLU A 45 2.56 -10.62 -8.84
CA GLU A 45 1.64 -11.39 -8.00
C GLU A 45 0.40 -11.82 -8.82
N GLU A 46 -0.09 -13.04 -8.64
CA GLU A 46 -1.27 -13.54 -9.36
C GLU A 46 -2.57 -13.41 -8.55
N ILE A 47 -2.47 -12.91 -7.32
CA ILE A 47 -3.58 -12.78 -6.38
C ILE A 47 -4.03 -11.32 -6.32
N ALA A 48 -5.35 -11.10 -6.23
CA ALA A 48 -5.91 -9.78 -5.96
C ALA A 48 -5.57 -9.37 -4.51
N ILE A 49 -4.61 -8.45 -4.38
CA ILE A 49 -4.17 -7.91 -3.10
C ILE A 49 -4.10 -6.38 -3.16
N ASP A 50 -4.40 -5.74 -2.04
CA ASP A 50 -4.16 -4.32 -1.84
C ASP A 50 -2.78 -4.10 -1.20
N VAL A 51 -2.12 -3.00 -1.58
CA VAL A 51 -0.80 -2.64 -1.06
C VAL A 51 -0.91 -1.42 -0.16
N ILE A 52 -0.34 -1.49 1.05
CA ILE A 52 -0.22 -0.37 1.97
C ILE A 52 1.24 0.04 2.03
N LEU A 53 1.54 1.29 1.69
CA LEU A 53 2.89 1.84 1.72
C LEU A 53 2.93 3.04 2.69
N PHE A 54 3.97 3.09 3.52
CA PHE A 54 4.13 4.10 4.56
C PHE A 54 5.21 5.11 4.17
N PHE A 55 4.89 6.39 4.37
CA PHE A 55 5.81 7.52 4.21
C PHE A 55 5.69 8.46 5.41
N ASP A 56 6.74 9.23 5.66
CA ASP A 56 6.81 10.12 6.82
C ASP A 56 6.08 11.45 6.56
N GLY A 57 5.99 11.86 5.29
CA GLY A 57 5.46 13.15 4.89
C GLY A 57 4.34 13.10 3.86
N GLN A 58 3.40 14.05 3.97
CA GLN A 58 2.35 14.25 2.96
C GLN A 58 2.93 14.56 1.56
N GLN A 59 4.08 15.23 1.50
CA GLN A 59 4.73 15.54 0.22
C GLN A 59 5.20 14.28 -0.49
N GLU A 60 5.82 13.35 0.24
CA GLU A 60 6.28 12.07 -0.29
C GLU A 60 5.10 11.24 -0.79
N ILE A 61 4.01 11.18 -0.02
CA ILE A 61 2.75 10.52 -0.41
C ILE A 61 2.20 11.10 -1.73
N LYS A 62 2.23 12.43 -1.90
CA LYS A 62 1.78 13.08 -3.14
C LYS A 62 2.67 12.73 -4.33
N VAL A 63 4.00 12.73 -4.12
CA VAL A 63 4.98 12.41 -5.17
C VAL A 63 4.86 10.93 -5.56
N ALA A 64 4.80 10.02 -4.59
CA ALA A 64 4.52 8.60 -4.77
C ALA A 64 3.27 8.36 -5.61
N GLY A 65 2.16 9.00 -5.21
CA GLY A 65 0.90 8.90 -5.92
C GLY A 65 1.00 9.34 -7.38
N ARG A 66 1.71 10.43 -7.67
CA ARG A 66 1.94 10.92 -9.06
C ARG A 66 2.83 9.96 -9.85
N ARG A 67 3.93 9.49 -9.27
CA ARG A 67 4.89 8.58 -9.92
C ARG A 67 4.27 7.25 -10.30
N LYS A 68 3.52 6.62 -9.38
CA LYS A 68 2.83 5.38 -9.72
C LYS A 68 1.90 5.54 -10.91
N LYS A 69 1.14 6.64 -10.96
CA LYS A 69 0.26 6.93 -12.11
C LYS A 69 1.04 7.03 -13.41
N GLN A 70 2.19 7.71 -13.37
CA GLN A 70 3.07 7.87 -14.52
C GLN A 70 3.63 6.51 -14.98
N GLN A 71 4.20 5.72 -14.05
CA GLN A 71 4.75 4.39 -14.37
C GLN A 71 3.71 3.41 -14.90
N ILE A 72 2.48 3.44 -14.38
CA ILE A 72 1.38 2.61 -14.90
C ILE A 72 0.99 3.06 -16.32
N ASN A 73 0.89 4.37 -16.55
CA ASN A 73 0.53 4.91 -17.86
C ASN A 73 1.60 4.67 -18.92
N ASP A 74 2.88 4.68 -18.53
CA ASP A 74 4.02 4.45 -19.42
C ASP A 74 4.26 2.96 -19.68
N SER A 75 3.60 2.08 -18.94
CA SER A 75 3.73 0.63 -19.14
C SER A 75 2.93 0.19 -20.37
N GLU A 76 3.60 -0.48 -21.31
CA GLU A 76 2.96 -1.06 -22.51
C GLU A 76 2.06 -2.28 -22.20
N ARG A 77 2.11 -2.78 -20.97
CA ARG A 77 1.30 -3.92 -20.50
C ARG A 77 -0.07 -3.45 -20.01
N GLU A 78 -1.10 -4.26 -20.23
CA GLU A 78 -2.43 -4.00 -19.65
C GLU A 78 -2.41 -4.16 -18.13
N VAL A 79 -2.17 -3.05 -17.44
CA VAL A 79 -2.35 -2.92 -16.00
C VAL A 79 -3.84 -2.89 -15.68
N GLY A 80 -4.25 -3.65 -14.66
CA GLY A 80 -5.63 -3.68 -14.16
C GLY A 80 -6.12 -2.31 -13.68
N GLY A 81 -7.34 -2.24 -13.14
CA GLY A 81 -7.78 -1.02 -12.47
C GLY A 81 -6.80 -0.62 -11.35
N ASP A 82 -6.38 0.64 -11.31
CA ASP A 82 -5.56 1.21 -10.22
C ASP A 82 -6.41 2.17 -9.40
N LYS A 83 -6.68 1.79 -8.14
CA LYS A 83 -7.39 2.65 -7.18
C LYS A 83 -6.40 3.13 -6.13
N ARG A 84 -6.23 4.44 -6.00
CA ARG A 84 -5.27 5.04 -5.08
C ARG A 84 -6.00 5.79 -3.97
N PHE A 85 -5.60 5.53 -2.74
CA PHE A 85 -6.05 6.28 -1.57
C PHE A 85 -4.85 6.96 -0.93
N LEU A 86 -4.87 8.29 -0.90
CA LEU A 86 -3.85 9.08 -0.21
C LEU A 86 -4.38 9.46 1.16
N ARG A 87 -3.75 8.96 2.22
CA ARG A 87 -4.12 9.27 3.59
C ARG A 87 -3.14 10.27 4.16
N TYR A 88 -3.70 11.34 4.70
CA TYR A 88 -2.96 12.28 5.50
C TYR A 88 -3.55 12.33 6.91
N SER A 89 -2.72 12.63 7.90
CA SER A 89 -3.17 12.92 9.27
C SER A 89 -4.17 14.08 9.30
N THR A 90 -4.08 15.02 8.36
CA THR A 90 -4.95 16.20 8.25
C THR A 90 -6.19 15.99 7.38
N SER A 91 -6.40 14.80 6.82
CA SER A 91 -7.58 14.54 5.98
C SER A 91 -8.85 14.51 6.84
N PRO A 92 -10.00 15.02 6.34
CA PRO A 92 -11.28 14.90 7.03
C PRO A 92 -11.64 13.44 7.33
N PRO A 93 -12.40 13.14 8.41
CA PRO A 93 -12.81 11.77 8.76
C PRO A 93 -13.50 11.03 7.63
N THR A 94 -14.33 11.72 6.84
CA THR A 94 -15.01 11.16 5.67
C THR A 94 -14.03 10.63 4.62
N ASP A 95 -12.93 11.34 4.39
CA ASP A 95 -11.88 10.90 3.45
C ASP A 95 -10.98 9.82 4.05
N GLN A 96 -10.77 9.83 5.37
CA GLN A 96 -10.04 8.75 6.05
C GLN A 96 -10.80 7.43 6.00
N GLN A 97 -12.13 7.43 6.04
CA GLN A 97 -12.96 6.22 5.99
C GLN A 97 -13.07 5.62 4.59
N ARG A 98 -12.80 6.40 3.52
CA ARG A 98 -12.86 5.94 2.13
C ARG A 98 -11.87 4.83 1.78
N ILE A 99 -10.85 4.61 2.61
CA ILE A 99 -9.86 3.52 2.46
C ILE A 99 -10.49 2.12 2.61
N ILE A 100 -11.67 2.02 3.24
CA ILE A 100 -12.41 0.77 3.39
C ILE A 100 -13.35 0.64 2.20
N GLY A 101 -12.83 0.22 1.06
CA GLY A 101 -13.67 -0.04 -0.10
C GLY A 101 -13.02 -1.05 -1.02
N ASP A 102 -13.86 -1.78 -1.75
CA ASP A 102 -13.40 -2.89 -2.57
C ASP A 102 -12.32 -2.46 -3.59
N PRO A 103 -11.37 -3.35 -3.90
CA PRO A 103 -10.41 -3.14 -4.97
C PRO A 103 -11.16 -2.89 -6.30
N PRO A 104 -10.54 -2.17 -7.25
CA PRO A 104 -11.18 -1.91 -8.52
C PRO A 104 -11.43 -3.24 -9.26
N PRO A 105 -12.57 -3.38 -9.96
CA PRO A 105 -12.86 -4.60 -10.70
C PRO A 105 -11.82 -4.84 -11.80
N PRO A 106 -11.51 -6.10 -12.14
CA PRO A 106 -10.68 -6.40 -13.30
C PRO A 106 -11.37 -5.90 -14.57
N LYS A 107 -10.60 -5.39 -15.55
CA LYS A 107 -11.17 -5.03 -16.87
C LYS A 107 -11.22 -6.30 -17.76
N PRO A 108 -12.09 -6.34 -18.78
CA PRO A 108 -12.16 -7.47 -19.70
C PRO A 108 -10.80 -7.68 -20.40
N ASN A 109 -10.24 -8.88 -20.31
CA ASN A 109 -8.91 -9.25 -20.84
C ASN A 109 -7.69 -8.53 -20.21
N SER A 110 -7.86 -7.73 -19.15
CA SER A 110 -6.75 -7.04 -18.50
C SER A 110 -6.20 -7.79 -17.28
N ALA A 111 -5.03 -7.36 -16.79
CA ALA A 111 -4.52 -7.81 -15.49
C ALA A 111 -5.46 -7.45 -14.33
N ILE A 112 -5.22 -8.08 -13.17
CA ILE A 112 -5.99 -7.96 -11.93
C ILE A 112 -5.99 -6.51 -11.43
N GLY A 113 -7.16 -5.95 -11.12
CA GLY A 113 -7.29 -4.63 -10.51
C GLY A 113 -6.83 -4.64 -9.05
N ARG A 114 -6.11 -3.59 -8.61
CA ARG A 114 -5.55 -3.49 -7.25
C ARG A 114 -5.67 -2.10 -6.66
N GLY A 115 -5.94 -2.06 -5.36
CA GLY A 115 -5.86 -0.85 -4.56
C GLY A 115 -4.45 -0.62 -4.04
N MET A 116 -4.08 0.65 -3.92
CA MET A 116 -2.94 1.07 -3.11
C MET A 116 -3.35 2.18 -2.16
N VAL A 117 -3.00 1.99 -0.90
CA VAL A 117 -3.13 3.00 0.15
C VAL A 117 -1.73 3.55 0.45
N LEU A 118 -1.60 4.87 0.38
CA LEU A 118 -0.42 5.64 0.76
C LEU A 118 -0.73 6.50 1.98
#